data_AF-A0A482PKL9-F1
#
_entry.id   AF-A0A482PKL9-F1
#
_cell.length_a   1.000
_cell.length_b   1.000
_cell.length_c   1.000
_cell.angle_alpha   90.00
_cell.angle_beta   90.00
_cell.angle_gamma   90.00
#
_symmetry.space_group_name_H-M   'P 1'
#
loop_
_entity.id
_entity.type
_entity.pdbx_description
1 polymer ?
#
loop_
_entity_poly.entity_id
_entity_poly.type
_entity_poly.pdbx_seq_one_letter_code
_entity_poly.pdbx_strand_id
1 'polypeptide(L)'
;MKKTPLNVLEQKAKEISRNILKDYILTDEIFAELTSGVIIDGDDRIFVLYIPKQKAKDTIDILRIRMNIYSGEGVVEYVGLERKKDTITDESDIDQDRDGS
;
A
#
# COMPACT_ATOMS: atom_id res chain seq x y z
N MET A 1 -25.74 12.20 8.03
CA MET A 1 -24.47 11.80 8.66
C MET A 1 -23.47 12.94 8.58
N LYS A 2 -22.61 13.12 9.58
CA LYS A 2 -21.59 14.19 9.58
C LYS A 2 -20.39 13.74 8.76
N LYS A 3 -19.84 14.62 7.92
CA LYS A 3 -18.62 14.36 7.15
C LYS A 3 -17.40 14.33 8.10
N THR A 4 -16.53 13.36 7.89
CA THR A 4 -15.21 13.27 8.51
C THR A 4 -14.32 14.36 7.92
N PRO A 5 -13.66 15.17 8.75
CA PRO A 5 -12.72 16.19 8.27
C PRO A 5 -11.58 15.61 7.43
N LEU A 6 -11.12 16.35 6.42
CA LEU A 6 -10.08 15.89 5.49
C LEU A 6 -8.78 15.51 6.19
N ASN A 7 -8.34 16.29 7.18
CA ASN A 7 -7.13 16.00 7.96
C ASN A 7 -7.22 14.66 8.72
N VAL A 8 -8.41 14.30 9.22
CA VAL A 8 -8.65 13.02 9.89
C VAL A 8 -8.58 11.88 8.88
N LEU A 9 -9.18 12.05 7.70
CA LEU A 9 -9.09 11.07 6.62
C LEU A 9 -7.64 10.89 6.14
N GLU A 10 -6.89 11.99 6.04
CA GLU A 10 -5.47 11.98 5.65
C GLU A 10 -4.60 11.26 6.68
N GLN A 11 -4.83 11.49 7.98
CA GLN A 11 -4.12 10.77 9.05
C GLN A 11 -4.40 9.27 8.99
N LYS A 12 -5.67 8.87 8.86
CA LYS A 12 -6.04 7.45 8.70
C LYS A 12 -5.42 6.83 7.46
N ALA A 13 -5.46 7.53 6.32
CA ALA A 13 -4.83 7.05 5.09
C ALA A 13 -3.32 6.86 5.28
N LYS A 14 -2.62 7.79 5.95
CA LYS A 14 -1.18 7.64 6.29
C LYS A 14 -0.90 6.42 7.15
N GLU A 15 -1.74 6.14 8.14
CA GLU A 15 -1.61 4.95 8.99
C GLU A 15 -1.79 3.65 8.19
N ILE A 16 -2.82 3.60 7.34
CA ILE A 16 -3.06 2.48 6.41
C ILE A 16 -1.85 2.30 5.49
N SER A 17 -1.34 3.38 4.87
CA SER A 17 -0.16 3.35 4.00
C SER A 17 1.05 2.76 4.70
N ARG A 18 1.37 3.22 5.92
CA ARG A 18 2.51 2.71 6.67
C ARG A 18 2.37 1.23 7.01
N ASN A 19 1.16 0.76 7.30
CA ASN A 19 0.93 -0.64 7.62
C ASN A 19 1.06 -1.53 6.39
N ILE A 20 0.47 -1.13 5.26
CA ILE A 20 0.55 -1.88 4.01
C ILE A 20 1.99 -1.93 3.49
N LEU A 21 2.68 -0.78 3.42
CA LEU A 21 4.01 -0.69 2.81
C LEU A 21 5.11 -1.44 3.58
N LYS A 22 4.85 -1.91 4.82
CA LYS A 22 5.79 -2.78 5.56
C LYS A 22 6.08 -4.08 4.82
N ASP A 23 5.10 -4.58 4.07
CA ASP A 23 5.17 -5.87 3.37
C ASP A 23 5.73 -5.71 1.94
N TYR A 24 6.07 -4.50 1.52
CA TYR A 24 6.53 -4.19 0.17
C TYR A 24 7.96 -3.67 0.17
N ILE A 25 8.63 -3.84 -0.98
CA ILE A 25 9.97 -3.33 -1.20
C ILE A 25 9.86 -1.83 -1.52
N LEU A 26 10.28 -1.01 -0.57
CA LEU A 26 10.37 0.43 -0.71
C LEU A 26 11.84 0.83 -0.67
N THR A 27 12.42 1.07 -1.85
CA THR A 27 13.83 1.48 -1.95
C THR A 27 14.00 2.95 -1.56
N ASP A 28 15.22 3.34 -1.17
CA ASP A 28 15.54 4.73 -0.81
C ASP A 28 15.26 5.70 -1.97
N GLU A 29 15.47 5.26 -3.22
CA GLU A 29 15.15 6.02 -4.43
C GLU A 29 13.65 6.30 -4.56
N ILE A 30 12.80 5.27 -4.39
CA ILE A 30 11.34 5.43 -4.40
C ILE A 30 10.93 6.36 -3.25
N PHE A 31 11.49 6.17 -2.06
CA PHE A 31 11.16 6.97 -0.90
C PHE A 31 11.51 8.44 -1.07
N ALA A 32 12.65 8.75 -1.69
CA ALA A 32 13.10 10.12 -1.93
C ALA A 32 12.22 10.89 -2.93
N GLU A 33 11.61 10.20 -3.91
CA GLU A 33 10.77 10.83 -4.93
C GLU A 33 9.26 10.79 -4.59
N LEU A 34 8.86 10.09 -3.52
CA LEU A 34 7.47 9.90 -3.16
C LEU A 34 6.74 11.22 -2.89
N THR A 35 5.61 11.40 -3.59
CA THR A 35 4.68 12.50 -3.40
C THR A 35 3.30 11.97 -3.04
N SER A 36 2.54 12.74 -2.26
CA SER A 36 1.15 12.43 -1.91
C SER A 36 0.17 13.40 -2.55
N GLY A 37 -0.94 12.89 -3.05
CA GLY A 37 -2.06 13.69 -3.56
C GLY A 37 -3.40 13.18 -3.06
N VAL A 38 -4.46 13.97 -3.30
CA VAL A 38 -5.84 13.59 -3.02
C VAL A 38 -6.71 13.83 -4.25
N ILE A 39 -7.50 12.83 -4.62
CA ILE A 39 -8.52 12.92 -5.67
C ILE A 39 -9.89 12.94 -4.98
N ILE A 40 -10.75 13.83 -5.43
CA ILE A 40 -12.14 13.93 -4.97
C ILE A 40 -13.01 13.10 -5.91
N ASP A 41 -13.65 12.08 -5.38
CA ASP A 41 -14.55 11.19 -6.13
C ASP A 41 -15.90 11.10 -5.39
N GLY A 42 -16.80 12.03 -5.68
CA GLY A 42 -18.09 12.16 -4.99
C GLY A 42 -17.94 12.24 -3.47
N ASP A 43 -18.46 11.22 -2.78
CA ASP A 43 -18.41 11.08 -1.33
C ASP A 43 -17.15 10.36 -0.82
N ASP A 44 -16.17 10.12 -1.69
CA ASP A 44 -14.89 9.52 -1.34
C ASP A 44 -13.72 10.51 -1.53
N ARG A 45 -12.64 10.23 -0.81
CA ARG A 45 -11.33 10.87 -0.96
C ARG A 45 -10.31 9.78 -1.26
N ILE A 46 -9.73 9.81 -2.44
CA ILE A 46 -8.71 8.83 -2.84
C ILE A 46 -7.36 9.45 -2.57
N PHE A 47 -6.66 8.93 -1.57
CA PHE A 47 -5.29 9.32 -1.25
C PHE A 47 -4.35 8.50 -2.11
N VAL A 48 -3.47 9.18 -2.84
CA VAL A 48 -2.54 8.56 -3.79
C VAL A 48 -1.12 8.87 -3.36
N LEU A 49 -0.29 7.84 -3.23
CA LEU A 49 1.16 7.96 -3.19
C LEU A 49 1.69 7.63 -4.58
N TYR A 50 2.52 8.51 -5.13
CA TYR A 50 3.04 8.39 -6.49
C TYR A 50 4.43 9.02 -6.62
N ILE A 51 5.16 8.62 -7.65
CA ILE A 51 6.41 9.25 -8.08
C ILE A 51 6.08 10.18 -9.26
N PRO A 52 6.21 11.50 -9.10
CA PRO A 52 5.98 12.44 -10.21
C PRO A 52 7.06 12.26 -11.27
N LYS A 53 6.66 12.24 -12.54
CA LYS A 53 7.57 12.33 -13.69
C LYS A 53 7.26 13.58 -14.51
N GLN A 54 8.12 13.90 -15.47
CA GLN A 54 8.03 15.15 -16.24
C GLN A 54 6.69 15.30 -16.97
N LYS A 55 6.08 14.20 -17.41
CA LYS A 55 4.74 14.18 -17.99
C LYS A 55 3.80 13.42 -17.06
N ALA A 56 2.59 13.95 -16.88
CA ALA A 56 1.59 13.35 -16.01
C ALA A 56 1.30 11.86 -16.34
N LYS A 57 1.29 11.50 -17.62
CA LYS A 57 1.08 10.13 -18.09
C LYS A 57 2.18 9.13 -17.69
N ASP A 58 3.36 9.63 -17.33
CA ASP A 58 4.52 8.82 -16.96
C ASP A 58 4.65 8.73 -15.42
N THR A 59 3.71 9.33 -14.67
CA THR A 59 3.63 9.23 -13.21
C THR A 59 3.46 7.77 -12.80
N ILE A 60 4.20 7.35 -11.79
CA ILE A 60 4.15 5.99 -11.28
C ILE A 60 3.36 6.00 -9.98
N ASP A 61 2.20 5.37 -10.00
CA ASP A 61 1.41 5.18 -8.79
C ASP A 61 2.00 4.08 -7.93
N ILE A 62 2.11 4.35 -6.64
CA ILE A 62 2.69 3.47 -5.64
C ILE A 62 1.60 2.86 -4.76
N LEU A 63 0.64 3.68 -4.31
CA LEU A 63 -0.45 3.24 -3.44
C LEU A 63 -1.67 4.11 -3.66
N ARG A 64 -2.86 3.51 -3.71
CA ARG A 64 -4.14 4.22 -3.69
C ARG A 64 -5.03 3.71 -2.56
N ILE A 65 -5.55 4.65 -1.77
CA ILE A 65 -6.48 4.36 -0.67
C ILE A 65 -7.73 5.20 -0.86
N ARG A 66 -8.87 4.55 -1.07
CA ARG A 66 -10.18 5.20 -1.09
C ARG A 66 -10.72 5.30 0.32
N MET A 67 -11.03 6.52 0.75
CA MET A 67 -11.61 6.82 2.07
C MET A 67 -13.02 7.38 1.90
N ASN A 68 -14.01 6.77 2.55
CA ASN A 68 -15.37 7.30 2.55
C ASN A 68 -15.51 8.49 3.53
N ILE A 69 -16.11 9.59 3.09
CA ILE A 69 -16.18 10.79 3.95
C ILE A 69 -17.19 10.66 5.09
N TYR A 70 -18.16 9.74 5.04
CA TYR A 70 -19.17 9.60 6.10
C TYR A 70 -18.81 8.52 7.12
N SER A 71 -18.34 7.35 6.68
CA SER A 71 -17.89 6.29 7.61
C SER A 71 -16.45 6.50 8.09
N GLY A 72 -15.62 7.19 7.30
CA GLY A 72 -14.19 7.33 7.57
C GLY A 72 -13.43 6.00 7.47
N GLU A 73 -14.02 5.00 6.82
CA GLU A 73 -13.40 3.72 6.47
C GLU A 73 -12.53 3.88 5.22
N GLY A 74 -11.45 3.11 5.15
CA GLY A 74 -10.47 3.14 4.08
C GLY A 74 -10.27 1.77 3.45
N VAL A 75 -10.23 1.74 2.12
CA VAL A 75 -9.93 0.53 1.33
C VAL A 75 -8.72 0.79 0.45
N VAL A 76 -7.76 -0.12 0.48
CA VAL A 76 -6.60 -0.10 -0.42
C VAL A 76 -7.04 -0.61 -1.79
N GLU A 77 -6.99 0.24 -2.80
CA GLU A 77 -7.42 -0.12 -4.16
C GLU A 77 -6.27 -0.69 -5.00
N TYR A 78 -5.03 -0.26 -4.70
CA TYR A 78 -3.88 -0.57 -5.54
C TYR A 78 -2.58 -0.41 -4.77
N VAL A 79 -1.64 -1.34 -4.98
CA VAL A 79 -0.24 -1.25 -4.55
C VAL A 79 0.65 -1.55 -5.76
N GLY A 80 1.46 -0.59 -6.17
CA GLY A 80 2.35 -0.67 -7.34
C GLY A 80 3.76 -1.13 -7.03
N LEU A 81 3.98 -1.75 -5.87
CA LEU A 81 5.29 -2.21 -5.42
C LEU A 81 5.37 -3.74 -5.46
N GLU A 82 6.59 -4.24 -5.59
CA GLU A 82 6.87 -5.66 -5.37
C GLU A 82 6.71 -5.99 -3.88
N ARG A 83 5.97 -7.06 -3.59
CA ARG A 83 5.84 -7.58 -2.23
C ARG A 83 7.16 -8.23 -1.83
N LYS A 84 7.58 -8.05 -0.58
CA LYS A 84 8.69 -8.84 -0.03
C LYS A 84 8.32 -10.31 -0.18
N LYS A 85 9.21 -11.13 -0.74
CA LYS A 85 9.02 -12.58 -0.73
C LYS A 85 9.00 -12.99 0.73
N ASP A 86 7.88 -13.57 1.17
CA ASP A 86 7.91 -14.39 2.37
C ASP A 86 8.89 -15.52 2.06
N THR A 87 10.04 -15.52 2.74
CA THR A 87 10.91 -16.70 2.75
C THR A 87 10.14 -17.77 3.51
N ILE A 88 9.21 -18.46 2.83
CA ILE A 88 8.71 -19.73 3.28
C ILE A 88 9.89 -20.68 3.07
N THR A 89 10.68 -20.87 4.12
CA THR A 89 11.58 -22.02 4.19
C THR A 89 10.66 -23.22 4.33
N ASP A 90 10.31 -23.83 3.20
CA ASP A 90 9.76 -25.19 3.16
C ASP A 90 10.88 -26.14 3.63
N GLU A 91 11.05 -26.28 4.94
CA GLU A 91 11.90 -27.33 5.55
C GLU A 91 11.14 -28.66 5.65
N SER A 92 10.47 -29.07 4.58
CA SER A 92 9.66 -30.30 4.54
C SER A 92 10.18 -31.32 3.53
N ASP A 93 11.50 -31.41 3.32
CA ASP A 93 12.12 -32.48 2.53
C ASP A 93 13.35 -33.04 3.28
N ILE A 94 13.11 -33.87 4.29
CA ILE A 94 14.10 -34.90 4.69
C ILE A 94 13.37 -36.24 4.82
N ASP A 95 13.39 -36.97 3.72
CA ASP A 95 13.33 -38.42 3.67
C ASP A 95 14.34 -39.04 4.66
N GLN A 96 13.85 -39.87 5.56
CA GLN A 96 14.67 -40.86 6.27
C GLN A 96 13.95 -42.22 6.17
N ASP A 97 14.06 -42.83 5.00
CA ASP A 97 14.14 -44.28 4.83
C ASP A 97 15.19 -44.86 5.80
N ARG A 98 14.81 -45.26 7.02
CA ARG A 98 15.58 -46.23 7.85
C ARG A 98 14.70 -46.90 8.91
N ASP A 99 14.12 -48.03 8.54
CA ASP A 99 14.21 -49.28 9.30
C ASP A 99 13.77 -50.40 8.33
N GLY A 100 14.51 -51.47 8.09
CA GLY A 100 15.41 -52.17 8.99
C GLY A 100 15.02 -53.65 8.87
N SER A 101 15.81 -54.38 8.06
CA SER A 101 15.97 -55.84 7.93
C SER A 101 15.00 -56.79 8.62
#